data_AF-A0A1F5MZD6-F1
#
_entry.id   AF-A0A1F5MZD6-F1
#
_cell.length_a   1.000
_cell.length_b   1.000
_cell.length_c   1.000
_cell.angle_alpha   90.00
_cell.angle_beta   90.00
_cell.angle_gamma   90.00
#
_symmetry.space_group_name_H-M   'P 1'
#
loop_
_entity.id
_entity.type
_entity.pdbx_description
1 polymer ?
#
loop_
_entity_poly.entity_id
_entity_poly.type
_entity_poly.pdbx_seq_one_letter_code
_entity_poly.pdbx_strand_id
1 'polypeptide(L)' 'MKRNDFAEIKKMELKPLLERVKKERQELAGLILEQGQNKLKDLKTVQKRKRNIARMLTVISQKEQLSELEVENKQSLKF' A
#
# COMPACT_ATOMS: atom_id res chain seq x y z
N MET A 1 10.78 2.27 -1.76
CA MET A 1 10.27 3.36 -0.90
C MET A 1 11.38 3.74 0.06
N LYS A 2 11.64 5.05 0.22
CA LYS A 2 12.56 5.54 1.25
C LYS A 2 11.88 5.50 2.62
N ARG A 3 12.64 5.67 3.71
CA ARG A 3 12.07 5.62 5.08
C ARG A 3 11.03 6.71 5.31
N ASN A 4 11.27 7.92 4.79
CA ASN A 4 10.37 9.06 4.96
C ASN A 4 9.02 8.83 4.25
N ASP A 5 9.05 8.36 3.00
CA ASP A 5 7.82 8.01 2.27
C ASP A 5 6.98 6.96 3.02
N PHE A 6 7.63 6.02 3.73
CA PHE A 6 6.91 5.00 4.50
C PHE A 6 6.25 5.58 5.76
N ALA A 7 6.90 6.54 6.40
CA ALA A 7 6.33 7.24 7.55
C ALA A 7 5.08 8.05 7.15
N GLU A 8 5.11 8.67 5.96
CA GLU A 8 3.95 9.39 5.39
C GLU A 8 2.78 8.43 5.11
N ILE A 9 3.06 7.28 4.48
CA ILE A 9 2.04 6.25 4.19
C ILE A 9 1.29 5.78 5.44
N LYS A 10 1.99 5.64 6.58
CA LYS A 10 1.36 5.25 7.85
C LYS A 10 0.40 6.31 8.38
N LYS A 11 0.69 7.58 8.13
CA LYS A 11 -0.13 8.72 8.57
C LYS A 11 -1.34 8.99 7.67
N MET A 12 -1.37 8.43 6.47
CA MET A 12 -2.51 8.58 5.57
C MET A 12 -3.77 7.91 6.12
N GLU A 13 -4.91 8.52 5.83
CA GLU A 13 -6.23 7.92 6.03
C GLU A 13 -6.44 6.72 5.10
N LEU A 14 -7.33 5.80 5.49
CA LEU A 14 -7.54 4.53 4.77
C LEU A 14 -7.96 4.75 3.30
N LYS A 15 -8.92 5.66 3.07
CA LYS A 15 -9.42 6.00 1.72
C LYS A 15 -8.32 6.53 0.78
N PRO A 16 -7.58 7.60 1.11
CA PRO A 16 -6.52 8.08 0.23
C PRO A 16 -5.37 7.07 0.09
N LEU A 17 -5.12 6.22 1.10
CA LEU A 17 -4.13 5.15 1.00
C LEU A 17 -4.55 4.09 -0.04
N LEU A 18 -5.83 3.72 -0.07
CA LEU A 18 -6.39 2.84 -1.10
C LEU A 18 -6.28 3.45 -2.51
N GLU A 19 -6.57 4.74 -2.66
CA GLU A 19 -6.40 5.44 -3.94
C GLU A 19 -4.93 5.46 -4.39
N ARG A 20 -4.00 5.67 -3.45
CA ARG A 20 -2.57 5.61 -3.74
C ARG A 20 -2.14 4.23 -4.21
N VAL A 21 -2.66 3.16 -3.58
CA VAL A 21 -2.44 1.77 -4.01
C VAL A 21 -2.96 1.52 -5.42
N LYS A 22 -4.16 2.03 -5.75
CA LYS A 22 -4.72 1.90 -7.11
C LYS A 22 -3.82 2.55 -8.16
N LYS A 23 -3.38 3.79 -7.90
CA LYS A 23 -2.45 4.51 -8.78
C LYS A 23 -1.12 3.75 -8.97
N GLU A 24 -0.55 3.23 -7.88
CA GLU A 24 0.70 2.46 -7.94
C GLU A 24 0.55 1.13 -8.70
N ARG A 25 -0.64 0.50 -8.65
CA ARG A 25 -0.96 -0.69 -9.46
C ARG A 25 -1.07 -0.35 -10.95
N GLN A 26 -1.68 0.78 -11.32
CA GLN A 26 -1.74 1.26 -12.70
C GLN A 26 -0.35 1.54 -13.26
N GLU A 27 0.49 2.23 -12.49
CA GLU A 27 1.89 2.49 -12.87
C GLU A 27 2.70 1.18 -12.99
N LEU A 28 2.47 0.19 -12.11
CA LEU A 28 3.09 -1.12 -12.22
C LEU A 28 2.65 -1.87 -13.49
N ALA A 29 1.37 -1.78 -13.89
CA ALA A 29 0.88 -2.42 -15.10
C ALA A 29 1.60 -1.88 -16.35
N GLY A 30 1.82 -0.56 -16.43
CA GLY A 30 2.62 0.06 -17.49
C GLY A 30 4.05 -0.49 -17.54
N LEU A 31 4.72 -0.60 -16.39
CA LEU A 31 6.08 -1.17 -16.32
C LEU A 31 6.14 -2.65 -16.74
N ILE A 32 5.11 -3.43 -16.43
CA ILE A 32 5.03 -4.85 -16.84
C ILE A 32 4.90 -4.94 -18.36
N LEU A 33 4.10 -4.07 -18.98
CA LEU A 33 3.98 -4.01 -20.45
C LEU A 33 5.29 -3.62 -21.10
N GLU A 34 5.96 -2.58 -20.59
CA GLU A 34 7.29 -2.17 -21.08
C GLU A 34 8.34 -3.26 -20.90
N GLN A 35 8.30 -3.98 -19.78
CA GLN A 35 9.17 -5.13 -19.53
C GLN A 35 8.92 -6.24 -20.55
N GLY A 36 7.66 -6.59 -20.83
CA GLY A 36 7.30 -7.59 -21.82
C GLY A 36 7.71 -7.21 -23.25
N GLN A 37 7.79 -5.91 -23.55
CA GLN A 37 8.28 -5.39 -24.83
C GLN A 37 9.81 -5.21 -24.87
N ASN A 38 10.56 -5.63 -23.85
CA ASN A 38 12.00 -5.38 -23.68
C ASN A 38 12.40 -3.89 -23.78
N LYS A 39 11.48 -2.97 -23.49
CA LYS A 39 11.72 -1.51 -23.50
C LYS A 39 12.14 -0.98 -22.13
N LEU A 40 11.94 -1.78 -21.08
CA LEU A 40 12.29 -1.40 -19.72
C LEU A 40 13.78 -1.56 -19.44
N LYS A 41 14.49 -0.45 -19.24
CA LYS A 41 15.94 -0.44 -18.96
C LYS A 41 16.29 -0.96 -17.56
N ASP A 42 15.43 -0.74 -16.57
CA ASP A 42 15.67 -1.16 -15.19
C ASP A 42 14.58 -2.10 -14.66
N LEU A 43 14.86 -3.39 -14.73
CA LEU A 43 14.00 -4.45 -14.20
C LEU A 43 13.80 -4.37 -12.68
N LYS A 44 14.75 -3.76 -11.94
CA LYS A 44 14.63 -3.62 -10.47
C LYS A 44 13.49 -2.67 -10.10
N THR A 45 13.09 -1.77 -11.01
CA THR A 45 11.99 -0.84 -10.77
C THR A 45 10.65 -1.57 -10.59
N VAL A 46 10.38 -2.63 -11.37
CA VAL A 46 9.17 -3.48 -11.20
C VAL A 46 9.13 -4.10 -9.80
N GLN A 47 10.23 -4.72 -9.37
CA GLN A 47 10.33 -5.37 -8.07
C GLN A 47 10.26 -4.38 -6.91
N LYS A 48 10.86 -3.20 -7.07
CA LYS A 48 10.76 -2.11 -6.09
C LYS A 48 9.31 -1.64 -5.94
N ARG A 49 8.58 -1.50 -7.04
CA ARG A 49 7.19 -1.05 -7.03
C ARG A 49 6.24 -2.11 -6.44
N LYS A 50 6.41 -3.40 -6.79
CA LYS A 50 5.70 -4.51 -6.13
C LYS A 50 5.86 -4.49 -4.61
N ARG A 51 7.11 -4.32 -4.13
CA ARG A 51 7.38 -4.21 -2.68
C ARG A 51 6.74 -2.98 -2.04
N ASN A 52 6.68 -1.85 -2.74
CA ASN A 52 6.00 -0.67 -2.23
C ASN A 52 4.49 -0.92 -2.07
N ILE A 53 3.86 -1.55 -3.08
CA ILE A 53 2.44 -1.92 -3.02
C ILE A 53 2.17 -2.86 -1.85
N ALA A 54 2.98 -3.90 -1.69
CA ALA A 54 2.84 -4.84 -0.57
C ALA A 54 2.89 -4.12 0.79
N ARG A 55 3.84 -3.18 0.99
CA ARG A 55 3.95 -2.40 2.23
C ARG A 55 2.72 -1.53 2.49
N MET A 56 2.16 -0.90 1.47
CA MET A 56 0.93 -0.10 1.62
C MET A 56 -0.26 -0.99 2.00
N LEU A 57 -0.38 -2.16 1.38
CA LEU A 57 -1.43 -3.13 1.72
C LEU A 57 -1.29 -3.65 3.16
N THR A 58 -0.07 -3.87 3.64
CA THR A 58 0.17 -4.19 5.05
C THR A 58 -0.32 -3.09 5.98
N VAL A 59 -0.05 -1.82 5.65
CA VAL A 59 -0.52 -0.68 6.46
C VAL A 59 -2.06 -0.58 6.45
N ILE A 60 -2.70 -0.84 5.32
CA ILE A 60 -4.17 -0.90 5.22
C ILE A 60 -4.71 -1.98 6.16
N SER A 61 -4.20 -3.21 6.03
CA SER A 61 -4.65 -4.34 6.87
C SER A 61 -4.44 -4.06 8.36
N GLN A 62 -3.31 -3.46 8.75
CA GLN A 62 -3.06 -3.05 10.14
C GLN A 62 -4.07 -2.01 10.63
N LYS A 63 -4.46 -1.03 9.80
CA LYS A 63 -5.46 -0.03 10.14
C LYS A 63 -6.86 -0.63 10.28
N GLU A 64 -7.23 -1.57 9.40
CA GLU A 64 -8.50 -2.29 9.48
C GLU A 64 -8.58 -3.11 10.76
N GLN A 65 -7.54 -3.89 11.09
CA GLN A 65 -7.46 -4.67 12.33
C GLN A 65 -7.57 -3.79 13.59
N LEU A 66 -6.89 -2.64 13.61
CA LEU A 66 -7.00 -1.69 14.73
C LEU A 66 -8.43 -1.16 14.87
N SER A 67 -9.10 -0.86 13.77
CA SER A 67 -10.49 -0.38 13.80
C SER A 67 -11.45 -1.45 14.34
N GLU A 68 -11.24 -2.73 14.00
CA GLU A 68 -12.02 -3.85 14.52
C GLU A 68 -11.84 -4.01 16.04
N LEU A 69 -10.58 -3.96 16.51
CA LEU A 69 -10.25 -4.05 17.94
C LEU A 69 -10.83 -2.87 18.75
N GLU A 70 -10.86 -1.67 18.18
CA GLU A 70 -11.49 -0.51 18.82
C GLU A 70 -13.01 -0.66 18.96
N VAL A 71 -13.66 -1.30 17.98
CA VAL A 71 -15.10 -1.60 18.03
C VAL A 71 -15.40 -2.64 19.11
N GLU A 72 -14.62 -3.72 19.16
CA GLU A 72 -14.76 -4.78 20.17
C GLU A 72 -14.59 -4.24 21.60
N ASN A 73 -13.54 -3.45 21.84
CA ASN A 73 -13.29 -2.82 23.15
C ASN A 73 -14.42 -1.86 23.58
N LYS A 74 -15.04 -1.13 22.64
CA LYS A 74 -16.17 -0.25 22.97
C LYS A 74 -17.45 -1.03 23.31
N GLN A 75 -17.60 -2.25 22.82
CA GLN A 75 -18.73 -3.11 23.15
C GLN A 75 -18.53 -3.79 24.51
N SER A 76 -17.32 -4.22 24.83
CA SER A 76 -17.01 -4.85 26.11
C SER A 76 -17.13 -3.88 27.30
N LEU A 77 -16.86 -2.59 27.10
CA LEU A 77 -17.00 -1.54 28.14
C LEU A 77 -18.45 -1.06 28.38
N LYS A 78 -19.43 -1.58 27.63
CA LYS A 78 -20.85 -1.23 27.79
C LYS A 78 -21.64 -2.19 28.69
N PHE A 79 -20.97 -3.18 29.26
CA PHE A 79 -21.50 -4.12 30.25
C PHE A 79 -20.82 -3.89 31.60
#